data_AF-A0AAV6UWV1-F1
#
_entry.id   AF-A0AAV6UWV1-F1
#
_cell.length_a   1.000
_cell.length_b   1.000
_cell.length_c   1.000
_cell.angle_alpha   90.00
_cell.angle_beta   90.00
_cell.angle_gamma   90.00
#
_symmetry.space_group_name_H-M   'P 1'
#
loop_
_entity.id
_entity.type
_entity.pdbx_description
1 polymer ?
#
loop_
_entity_poly.entity_id
_entity_poly.type
_entity_poly.pdbx_seq_one_letter_code
_entity_poly.pdbx_strand_id
1 'polypeptide(L)'
;MHLASLFGIAKWCIIAMVLANFNPFTALGMNTPNIFTWMTVNKLYACLMVFLLSNTLEGQLVSTGAFEIIFNDVPVWSKLDTGRIPSPPELFQIIDDNSLFRGSNPSSLNL
;
A
#
# COMPACT_ATOMS: atom_id res chain seq x y z
N MET A 1 -6.76 -1.29 0.03
CA MET A 1 -6.71 -2.42 0.99
C MET A 1 -6.45 -3.81 0.36
N HIS A 2 -6.98 -4.13 -0.83
CA HIS A 2 -6.83 -5.47 -1.42
C HIS A 2 -5.43 -5.81 -1.98
N LEU A 3 -4.67 -4.82 -2.45
CA LEU A 3 -3.33 -5.08 -3.01
C LEU A 3 -2.30 -5.44 -1.92
N ALA A 4 -2.32 -4.77 -0.78
CA ALA A 4 -1.44 -5.08 0.35
C ALA A 4 -1.68 -6.49 0.91
N SER A 5 -2.94 -6.88 1.06
CA SER A 5 -3.32 -8.23 1.51
C SER A 5 -2.91 -9.32 0.52
N LEU A 6 -2.92 -9.03 -0.78
CA LEU A 6 -2.39 -9.94 -1.81
C LEU A 6 -0.89 -10.19 -1.64
N PHE A 7 -0.08 -9.16 -1.37
CA PHE A 7 1.35 -9.31 -1.07
C PHE A 7 1.59 -10.13 0.20
N GLY A 8 0.75 -9.93 1.21
CA GLY A 8 0.76 -10.72 2.44
C GLY A 8 0.53 -12.21 2.20
N ILE A 9 -0.38 -12.59 1.30
CA ILE A 9 -0.64 -14.00 0.96
C ILE A 9 0.47 -14.55 0.04
N ALA A 10 0.88 -13.77 -0.96
CA ALA A 10 1.90 -14.17 -1.93
C ALA A 10 3.23 -14.53 -1.27
N LYS A 11 3.68 -13.76 -0.26
CA LYS A 11 4.94 -14.07 0.45
C LYS A 11 4.91 -15.42 1.16
N TRP A 12 3.77 -15.79 1.76
CA TRP A 12 3.60 -17.09 2.40
C TRP A 12 3.59 -18.23 1.39
N CYS A 13 2.96 -18.05 0.22
CA CYS A 13 3.04 -19.02 -0.87
C CYS A 13 4.48 -19.21 -1.37
N ILE A 14 5.24 -18.14 -1.55
CA ILE A 14 6.64 -18.20 -2.01
C ILE A 14 7.52 -18.91 -0.98
N ILE A 15 7.37 -18.57 0.31
CA ILE A 15 8.10 -19.23 1.40
C ILE A 15 7.77 -20.73 1.44
N ALA A 16 6.49 -21.10 1.34
CA ALA A 16 6.07 -22.50 1.31
C ALA A 16 6.66 -23.26 0.12
N MET A 17 6.70 -22.66 -1.08
CA MET A 17 7.32 -23.26 -2.26
C MET A 17 8.83 -23.49 -2.09
N VAL A 18 9.55 -22.51 -1.54
CA VAL A 18 11.01 -22.62 -1.28
C VAL A 18 11.30 -23.71 -0.24
N LEU A 19 10.48 -23.82 0.82
CA LEU A 19 10.64 -24.86 1.85
C LEU A 19 10.30 -26.25 1.31
N ALA A 20 9.24 -26.38 0.51
CA ALA A 20 8.84 -27.63 -0.14
C ALA A 20 9.81 -28.07 -1.25
N ASN A 21 10.78 -27.23 -1.61
CA ASN A 21 11.71 -27.46 -2.73
C ASN A 21 10.97 -27.67 -4.06
N PHE A 22 9.76 -27.13 -4.16
CA PHE A 22 8.93 -27.24 -5.36
C PHE A 22 9.40 -26.21 -6.37
N ASN A 23 9.89 -26.67 -7.50
CA ASN A 23 10.38 -25.81 -8.56
C ASN A 23 9.32 -25.69 -9.68
N PRO A 24 8.56 -24.58 -9.72
CA PRO A 24 7.50 -24.41 -10.72
C PRO A 24 8.07 -24.31 -12.15
N PHE A 25 9.32 -23.86 -12.30
CA PHE A 25 9.95 -23.70 -13.61
C PHE A 25 10.19 -25.05 -14.29
N THR A 26 10.61 -26.07 -13.52
CA THR A 26 10.75 -27.43 -14.05
C THR A 26 9.41 -28.05 -14.42
N ALA A 27 8.34 -27.75 -13.68
CA ALA A 27 6.99 -28.21 -14.00
C ALA A 27 6.44 -27.58 -15.31
N LEU A 28 6.91 -26.37 -15.65
CA LEU A 28 6.57 -25.66 -16.88
C LEU A 28 7.54 -25.96 -18.05
N GLY A 29 8.51 -26.86 -17.86
CA GLY A 29 9.52 -27.18 -18.89
C GLY A 29 10.52 -26.06 -19.16
N MET A 30 10.62 -25.07 -18.27
CA MET A 30 11.51 -23.92 -18.38
C MET A 30 12.80 -24.14 -17.57
N ASN A 31 13.90 -23.57 -18.06
CA ASN A 31 15.15 -23.55 -17.29
C ASN A 31 14.95 -22.78 -15.98
N THR A 32 15.43 -23.36 -14.88
CA THR A 32 15.33 -22.74 -13.56
C THR A 32 16.27 -21.54 -13.51
N PRO A 33 15.77 -20.34 -13.17
CA PRO A 33 16.62 -19.16 -13.06
C PRO A 33 17.60 -19.29 -11.88
N ASN A 34 18.81 -18.74 -12.04
CA ASN A 34 19.88 -18.83 -11.03
C ASN A 34 19.46 -18.34 -9.63
N ILE A 35 18.61 -17.31 -9.57
CA ILE A 35 18.04 -16.80 -8.31
C ILE A 35 17.26 -17.90 -7.60
N PHE A 36 16.47 -18.69 -8.33
CA PHE A 36 15.63 -19.74 -7.75
C PHE A 36 16.48 -20.92 -7.29
N THR A 37 17.48 -21.31 -8.08
CA THR A 37 18.47 -22.30 -7.67
C THR A 37 19.18 -21.88 -6.39
N TRP A 38 19.64 -20.63 -6.29
CA TRP A 38 20.24 -20.10 -5.07
C TRP A 38 19.29 -20.13 -3.87
N MET A 39 18.00 -19.79 -4.07
CA MET A 39 16.99 -19.85 -3.02
C MET A 39 16.77 -21.27 -2.49
N THR A 40 16.75 -22.28 -3.38
CA THR A 40 16.59 -23.69 -2.98
C THR A 40 17.81 -24.25 -2.25
N VAL A 41 19.02 -23.75 -2.54
CA VAL A 41 20.26 -24.12 -1.83
C VAL A 41 20.30 -23.47 -0.45
N ASN A 42 19.93 -22.19 -0.34
CA ASN A 42 20.00 -21.40 0.90
C ASN A 42 18.60 -21.09 1.45
N LYS A 43 17.80 -22.13 1.73
CA LYS A 43 16.37 -21.99 2.08
C LYS A 43 16.07 -21.02 3.22
N LEU A 44 16.90 -21.07 4.28
CA LEU A 44 16.70 -20.27 5.49
C LEU A 44 16.98 -18.77 5.22
N TYR A 45 18.07 -18.47 4.52
CA TYR A 45 18.40 -17.11 4.07
C TYR A 45 17.40 -16.58 3.05
N ALA A 46 17.00 -17.39 2.08
CA ALA A 46 16.01 -17.05 1.07
C ALA A 46 14.64 -16.72 1.70
N CYS A 47 14.19 -17.55 2.63
CA CYS A 47 12.95 -17.32 3.38
C CYS A 47 13.00 -15.98 4.13
N LEU A 48 14.08 -15.72 4.88
CA LEU A 48 14.27 -14.46 5.60
C LEU A 48 14.28 -13.26 4.64
N MET A 49 14.98 -13.36 3.51
CA MET A 49 15.06 -12.28 2.52
C MET A 49 13.69 -12.00 1.88
N VAL A 50 12.96 -13.03 1.47
CA VAL A 50 11.60 -12.89 0.92
C VAL A 50 10.66 -12.31 1.97
N PHE A 51 10.73 -12.77 3.22
CA PHE A 51 9.92 -12.26 4.31
C PHE A 51 10.21 -10.78 4.59
N LEU A 52 11.48 -10.41 4.74
CA LEU A 52 11.88 -9.03 5.01
C LEU A 52 11.51 -8.10 3.85
N LEU A 53 11.89 -8.45 2.62
CA LEU A 53 11.58 -7.62 1.45
C LEU A 53 10.07 -7.47 1.24
N SER A 54 9.31 -8.54 1.39
CA SER A 54 7.85 -8.47 1.25
C SER A 54 7.21 -7.64 2.35
N ASN A 55 7.69 -7.71 3.60
CA ASN A 55 7.19 -6.86 4.67
C ASN A 55 7.57 -5.39 4.48
N THR A 56 8.78 -5.09 3.97
CA THR A 56 9.17 -3.72 3.62
C THR A 56 8.30 -3.19 2.48
N LEU A 57 8.09 -3.98 1.42
CA LEU A 57 7.24 -3.60 0.29
C LEU A 57 5.77 -3.45 0.69
N GLU A 58 5.23 -4.36 1.50
CA GLU A 58 3.88 -4.26 2.04
C GLU A 58 3.75 -3.04 2.95
N GLY A 59 4.73 -2.76 3.80
CA GLY A 59 4.79 -1.52 4.58
C GLY A 59 4.78 -0.29 3.68
N GLN A 60 5.55 -0.30 2.59
CA GLN A 60 5.54 0.77 1.60
C GLN A 60 4.21 0.85 0.84
N LEU A 61 3.51 -0.24 0.54
CA LEU A 61 2.21 -0.29 -0.18
C LEU A 61 0.98 0.00 0.71
N VAL A 62 1.07 -0.29 2.00
CA VAL A 62 0.10 0.17 3.00
C VAL A 62 0.33 1.65 3.25
N SER A 63 1.60 2.06 3.27
CA SER A 63 2.04 3.43 3.46
C SER A 63 2.42 4.12 2.14
N THR A 64 1.86 3.76 0.96
CA THR A 64 2.34 4.23 -0.38
C THR A 64 2.19 5.72 -0.62
N GLY A 65 2.02 6.52 0.42
CA GLY A 65 2.14 7.95 0.34
C GLY A 65 0.92 8.56 -0.33
N ALA A 66 -0.23 7.87 -0.29
CA ALA A 66 -1.52 8.51 -0.42
C ALA A 66 -1.66 9.49 0.75
N PHE A 67 -1.29 10.73 0.49
CA PHE A 67 -1.57 11.83 1.40
C PHE A 67 -3.02 12.20 1.19
N GLU A 68 -3.87 11.80 2.12
CA GLU A 68 -5.29 12.04 2.10
C GLU A 68 -5.66 12.89 3.31
N ILE A 69 -6.37 14.00 3.06
CA ILE A 69 -6.89 14.86 4.12
C ILE A 69 -8.37 14.53 4.24
N ILE A 70 -8.77 14.10 5.42
CA ILE A 70 -10.15 13.75 5.76
C ILE A 70 -10.63 14.76 6.80
N PHE A 71 -11.76 15.40 6.55
CA PHE A 71 -12.37 16.36 7.46
C PHE A 71 -13.80 15.93 7.76
N ASN A 72 -14.11 15.61 9.03
CA ASN A 72 -15.42 15.11 9.48
C ASN A 72 -15.97 13.98 8.57
N ASP A 73 -15.16 12.95 8.32
CA ASP A 73 -15.51 11.78 7.49
C ASP A 73 -15.73 12.06 6.00
N VAL A 74 -15.42 13.27 5.50
CA VAL A 74 -15.42 13.59 4.07
C VAL A 74 -13.99 13.68 3.55
N PRO A 75 -13.60 12.91 2.51
CA PRO A 75 -12.29 13.02 1.87
C PRO A 75 -12.24 14.32 1.06
N VAL A 76 -11.43 15.28 1.51
CA VAL A 76 -11.33 16.61 0.88
C VAL A 76 -10.13 16.74 -0.06
N TRP A 77 -9.14 15.87 0.09
CA TRP A 77 -7.98 15.81 -0.81
C TRP A 77 -7.40 14.41 -0.83
N SER A 78 -7.02 13.92 -2.02
CA SER A 78 -6.17 12.75 -2.16
C SER A 78 -5.03 13.05 -3.14
N LYS A 79 -3.81 12.72 -2.73
CA LYS A 79 -2.63 12.77 -3.61
C LYS A 79 -2.76 11.82 -4.80
N LEU A 80 -3.57 10.77 -4.67
CA LEU A 80 -3.82 9.80 -5.75
C LEU A 80 -4.66 10.42 -6.88
N ASP A 81 -5.61 11.29 -6.55
CA ASP A 81 -6.47 11.97 -7.54
C ASP A 81 -5.78 13.18 -8.17
N THR A 82 -5.01 13.93 -7.38
CA THR A 82 -4.45 15.22 -7.79
C THR A 82 -3.01 15.14 -8.29
N GLY A 83 -2.30 14.03 -8.03
CA GLY A 83 -0.91 13.79 -8.44
C GLY A 83 0.12 14.69 -7.75
N ARG A 84 -0.29 15.58 -6.84
CA ARG A 84 0.57 16.52 -6.11
C ARG A 84 0.15 16.69 -4.66
N ILE A 85 1.09 17.13 -3.83
CA ILE A 85 0.82 17.52 -2.44
C ILE A 85 0.31 18.97 -2.46
N PRO A 86 -0.78 19.30 -1.75
CA PRO A 86 -1.33 20.66 -1.75
C PRO A 86 -0.33 21.63 -1.10
N SER A 87 -0.24 22.83 -1.63
CA SER A 87 0.56 23.90 -1.01
C SER A 87 -0.08 24.38 0.30
N PRO A 88 0.68 24.90 1.28
CA PRO A 88 0.11 25.40 2.54
C PRO A 88 -1.09 26.36 2.39
N PRO A 89 -1.09 27.34 1.47
CA PRO A 89 -2.26 28.21 1.28
C PRO A 89 -3.47 27.48 0.70
N GLU A 90 -3.30 26.52 -0.22
CA GLU A 90 -4.41 25.69 -0.74
C GLU A 90 -5.02 24.82 0.37
N LEU A 91 -4.18 24.32 1.28
CA LEU A 91 -4.62 23.54 2.43
C LEU A 91 -5.57 24.35 3.33
N PHE A 92 -5.20 25.59 3.65
CA PHE A 92 -6.06 26.48 4.45
C PHE A 92 -7.36 26.82 3.74
N GLN A 93 -7.33 27.05 2.42
CA GLN A 93 -8.54 27.29 1.64
C GLN A 93 -9.50 26.10 1.67
N ILE A 94 -8.99 24.87 1.51
CA ILE A 94 -9.82 23.65 1.60
C ILE A 94 -10.45 23.51 3.00
N ILE A 95 -9.69 23.83 4.06
CA ILE A 95 -10.20 23.80 5.43
C ILE A 95 -11.25 24.90 5.64
N ASP A 96 -11.00 26.12 5.17
CA ASP A 96 -11.89 27.26 5.31
C ASP A 96 -13.20 27.03 4.56
N ASP A 97 -13.14 26.58 3.31
CA ASP A 97 -14.30 26.21 2.49
C ASP A 97 -15.15 25.15 3.23
N ASN A 98 -14.53 24.09 3.75
CA ASN A 98 -15.24 23.04 4.48
C ASN A 98 -15.73 23.49 5.88
N SER A 99 -15.07 24.46 6.52
CA SER A 99 -15.50 25.02 7.81
C SER A 99 -16.67 26.00 7.67
N LEU A 100 -16.72 26.76 6.57
CA LEU A 100 -17.79 27.70 6.23
C LEU A 100 -19.11 27.01 5.85
N PHE A 101 -19.03 25.82 5.23
CA PHE A 101 -20.21 24.96 5.02
C PHE A 101 -20.85 24.49 6.33
N ARG A 102 -20.14 24.57 7.46
CA ARG A 102 -20.66 24.27 8.80
C ARG A 102 -21.19 25.50 9.55
N GLY A 103 -20.76 26.70 9.15
CA GLY A 103 -21.18 27.98 9.74
C GLY A 103 -22.39 28.63 9.08
N SER A 104 -22.77 28.21 7.88
CA SER A 104 -23.95 28.70 7.17
C SER A 104 -25.12 27.72 7.27
N ASN A 105 -25.58 27.47 8.50
CA ASN A 105 -26.98 27.10 8.70
C ASN A 105 -27.76 28.42 8.86
N PRO A 106 -28.44 28.94 7.82
CA PRO A 106 -29.16 30.21 7.90
C PRO A 106 -30.41 30.17 8.79
N SER A 107 -30.58 29.16 9.66
CA SER A 107 -31.77 29.00 10.50
C SER A 107 -31.67 29.61 11.91
N SER A 108 -30.59 30.33 12.26
CA SER A 108 -30.49 31.04 13.55
C SER A 108 -30.63 32.57 13.47
N LEU A 109 -31.01 33.14 12.31
CA LEU A 109 -31.44 34.55 12.20
C LEU A 109 -32.97 34.63 12.16
N ASN A 110 -33.60 34.26 13.27
CA ASN A 110 -34.94 34.70 13.63
C ASN A 110 -34.98 34.86 15.16
N LEU A 111 -34.45 35.98 15.63
CA LEU A 111 -34.88 36.68 16.85
C LEU A 111 -34.33 38.11 16.85
#